data_AF-A0A845QMT2-F1
#
_entry.id   AF-A0A845QMT2-F1
#
_cell.length_a   1.000
_cell.length_b   1.000
_cell.length_c   1.000
_cell.angle_alpha   90.00
_cell.angle_beta   90.00
_cell.angle_gamma   90.00
#
_symmetry.space_group_name_H-M   'P 1'
#
loop_
_entity.id
_entity.type
_entity.pdbx_description
1 polymer ?
#
loop_
_entity_poly.entity_id
_entity_poly.type
_entity_poly.pdbx_seq_one_letter_code
_entity_poly.pdbx_strand_id
1 'polypeptide(L)'
;MLFHVYGAGAAAKWIAMLAVLVGLILLNEFARRTKTGGLLMFGVLPAALTVYFVVIAVAAGSGAEWALNNQTYLYMNGWFHYAKLYASLAGCIGFMMIKYEWGIGKKHWFKAFPFAIVAINILIAVASDFESAINGWGSWWLSSEGVWLYGGWHNVMNGIAGILNIFCMTGWWAVYSSKDGKDMIWPDMIWVYIIVYDIWNFAYTYNCLPTHSWFCGVALLLAPTIAALLWNKGGWIMNRANTLCIWCMFAQVFPLFQETFADGSSRFAWATISTQYADGTMNGIMAGNAVNADPTAMTVVSALALITNIIALLYIVRKSMRTKTNPYKGEVFTDFKYYKDAAARAVIK
;
A
#
# COMPACT_ATOMS: atom_id res chain seq x y z
N MET A 1 -18.13 8.85 10.54
CA MET A 1 -16.76 9.37 10.33
C MET A 1 -15.80 8.20 10.43
N LEU A 2 -14.67 8.20 9.72
CA LEU A 2 -13.72 7.07 9.72
C LEU A 2 -12.51 7.30 10.65
N PHE A 3 -12.23 8.56 11.01
CA PHE A 3 -11.07 8.89 11.83
C PHE A 3 -11.41 9.91 12.90
N HIS A 4 -10.67 9.85 14.01
CA HIS A 4 -10.72 10.84 15.08
C HIS A 4 -9.87 12.06 14.73
N VAL A 5 -10.29 12.82 13.70
CA VAL A 5 -9.57 13.98 13.14
C VAL A 5 -10.28 15.31 13.38
N TYR A 6 -11.11 15.37 14.41
CA TYR A 6 -11.92 16.52 14.80
C TYR A 6 -11.58 16.95 16.23
N GLY A 7 -11.90 18.19 16.59
CA GLY A 7 -11.60 18.75 17.91
C GLY A 7 -10.17 19.29 18.04
N ALA A 8 -9.63 19.26 19.26
CA ALA A 8 -8.28 19.75 19.54
C ALA A 8 -7.24 18.92 18.76
N GLY A 9 -6.32 19.60 18.06
CA GLY A 9 -5.30 18.96 17.23
C GLY A 9 -5.74 18.57 15.82
N ALA A 10 -7.00 18.81 15.41
CA ALA A 10 -7.48 18.53 14.05
C ALA A 10 -6.60 19.17 12.97
N ALA A 11 -6.22 20.43 13.14
CA ALA A 11 -5.35 21.13 12.19
C ALA A 11 -4.00 20.39 12.02
N ALA A 12 -3.37 19.94 13.10
CA ALA A 12 -2.11 19.21 13.03
C ALA A 12 -2.27 17.88 12.26
N LYS A 13 -3.35 17.13 12.52
CA LYS A 13 -3.65 15.85 11.84
C LYS A 13 -3.82 16.01 10.33
N TRP A 14 -4.58 17.03 9.91
CA TRP A 14 -4.82 17.33 8.49
C TRP A 14 -3.57 17.89 7.80
N ILE A 15 -2.86 18.83 8.43
CA ILE A 15 -1.62 19.41 7.89
C ILE A 15 -0.56 18.32 7.70
N ALA A 16 -0.36 17.46 8.70
CA ALA A 16 0.62 16.37 8.59
C ALA A 16 0.25 15.38 7.48
N MET A 17 -1.02 15.01 7.34
CA MET A 17 -1.48 14.11 6.28
C MET A 17 -1.23 14.71 4.90
N LEU A 18 -1.58 16.00 4.71
CA LEU A 18 -1.31 16.72 3.46
C LEU A 18 0.19 16.87 3.19
N ALA A 19 1.00 17.12 4.23
CA ALA A 19 2.45 17.19 4.10
C ALA A 19 3.06 15.85 3.67
N VAL A 20 2.59 14.73 4.24
CA VAL A 20 2.98 13.38 3.82
C VAL A 20 2.55 13.12 2.38
N LEU A 21 1.32 13.46 2.02
CA LEU A 21 0.81 13.31 0.65
C LEU A 21 1.69 14.05 -0.36
N VAL A 22 1.96 15.33 -0.11
CA VAL A 22 2.82 16.17 -0.97
C VAL A 22 4.25 15.64 -0.98
N GLY A 23 4.81 15.28 0.17
CA GLY A 23 6.14 14.70 0.29
C GLY A 23 6.31 13.42 -0.53
N LEU A 24 5.36 12.50 -0.44
CA LEU A 24 5.35 11.26 -1.22
C LEU A 24 5.26 11.54 -2.72
N ILE A 25 4.41 12.49 -3.15
CA ILE A 25 4.32 12.89 -4.56
C ILE A 25 5.65 13.46 -5.05
N LEU A 26 6.27 14.37 -4.29
CA LEU A 26 7.53 15.01 -4.68
C LEU A 26 8.69 14.01 -4.74
N LEU A 27 8.82 13.16 -3.72
CA LEU A 27 9.86 12.12 -3.67
C LEU A 27 9.67 11.07 -4.77
N ASN A 28 8.42 10.67 -5.06
CA ASN A 28 8.12 9.79 -6.19
C ASN A 28 8.52 10.46 -7.52
N GLU A 29 8.18 11.73 -7.74
CA GLU A 29 8.55 12.43 -8.96
C GLU A 29 10.07 12.55 -9.11
N PHE A 30 10.79 12.82 -8.02
CA PHE A 30 12.25 12.82 -8.02
C PHE A 30 12.85 11.45 -8.40
N ALA A 31 12.36 10.38 -7.75
CA ALA A 31 12.83 9.02 -7.98
C ALA A 31 12.50 8.51 -9.39
N ARG A 32 11.34 8.92 -9.93
CA ARG A 32 10.83 8.49 -11.24
C ARG A 32 11.50 9.23 -12.40
N ARG A 33 11.67 10.55 -12.31
CA ARG A 33 12.10 11.38 -13.45
C ARG A 33 13.56 11.18 -13.84
N THR A 34 14.42 10.71 -12.94
CA THR A 34 15.86 10.59 -13.18
C THR A 34 16.38 9.21 -12.84
N LYS A 35 17.39 8.75 -13.59
CA LYS A 35 18.10 7.49 -13.30
C LYS A 35 18.82 7.56 -11.95
N THR A 36 19.47 8.69 -11.67
CA THR A 36 20.17 8.94 -10.40
C THR A 36 19.19 8.95 -9.23
N GLY A 37 18.05 9.65 -9.34
CA GLY A 37 17.03 9.67 -8.29
C GLY A 37 16.50 8.28 -7.96
N GLY A 38 16.20 7.47 -8.99
CA GLY A 38 15.78 6.08 -8.80
C GLY A 38 16.85 5.20 -8.14
N LEU A 39 18.11 5.30 -8.57
CA LEU A 39 19.21 4.51 -8.00
C LEU A 39 19.57 4.94 -6.58
N LEU A 40 19.47 6.24 -6.26
CA LEU A 40 19.64 6.74 -4.91
C LEU A 40 18.52 6.24 -4.00
N MET A 41 17.26 6.41 -4.40
CA MET A 41 16.10 6.08 -3.58
C MET A 41 15.85 4.57 -3.43
N PHE A 42 16.15 3.77 -4.46
CA PHE A 42 15.84 2.33 -4.50
C PHE A 42 17.08 1.45 -4.65
N GLY A 43 18.28 2.00 -4.41
CA GLY A 43 19.54 1.26 -4.38
C GLY A 43 20.39 1.67 -3.20
N VAL A 44 20.90 2.90 -3.21
CA VAL A 44 21.82 3.41 -2.17
C VAL A 44 21.14 3.53 -0.81
N LEU A 45 19.97 4.19 -0.76
CA LEU A 45 19.25 4.41 0.49
C LEU A 45 18.82 3.08 1.15
N PRO A 46 18.20 2.12 0.44
CA PRO A 46 17.90 0.81 1.00
C PRO A 46 19.13 0.06 1.48
N ALA A 47 20.26 0.12 0.74
CA ALA A 47 21.50 -0.52 1.20
C ALA A 47 22.01 0.09 2.51
N ALA A 48 21.98 1.42 2.63
CA ALA A 48 22.34 2.10 3.88
C ALA A 48 21.38 1.73 5.03
N LEU A 49 20.07 1.61 4.74
CA LEU A 49 19.08 1.18 5.71
C LEU A 49 19.28 -0.28 6.14
N THR A 50 19.60 -1.18 5.20
CA THR A 50 19.94 -2.58 5.53
C THR A 50 21.13 -2.63 6.49
N VAL A 51 22.18 -1.84 6.24
CA VAL A 51 23.31 -1.73 7.18
C VAL A 51 22.85 -1.20 8.54
N TYR A 52 22.04 -0.15 8.57
CA TYR A 52 21.48 0.40 9.81
C TYR A 52 20.67 -0.65 10.61
N PHE A 53 19.80 -1.42 9.96
CA PHE A 53 19.01 -2.47 10.61
C PHE A 53 19.88 -3.59 11.15
N VAL A 54 20.88 -4.06 10.38
CA VAL A 54 21.82 -5.10 10.82
C VAL A 54 22.65 -4.61 12.01
N VAL A 55 23.15 -3.38 11.98
CA VAL A 55 23.92 -2.79 13.08
C VAL A 55 23.09 -2.74 14.36
N ILE A 56 21.83 -2.31 14.28
CA ILE A 56 20.93 -2.29 15.44
C ILE A 56 20.68 -3.71 15.97
N ALA A 57 20.37 -4.66 15.09
CA ALA A 57 20.07 -6.03 15.49
C ALA A 57 21.28 -6.70 16.19
N VAL A 58 22.49 -6.54 15.64
CA VAL A 58 23.72 -7.07 16.23
C VAL A 58 24.04 -6.38 17.55
N ALA A 59 23.94 -5.05 17.61
CA ALA A 59 24.21 -4.29 18.83
C ALA A 59 23.21 -4.62 19.95
N ALA A 60 21.92 -4.76 19.63
CA ALA A 60 20.89 -5.19 20.56
C ALA A 60 21.15 -6.63 21.04
N GLY A 61 21.53 -7.55 20.14
CA GLY A 61 21.94 -8.91 20.50
C GLY A 61 23.18 -8.98 21.39
N SER A 62 24.07 -7.98 21.31
CA SER A 62 25.22 -7.82 22.22
C SER A 62 24.91 -7.12 23.54
N GLY A 63 23.64 -6.74 23.78
CA GLY A 63 23.21 -6.06 25.01
C GLY A 63 23.50 -4.55 25.05
N ALA A 64 23.81 -3.93 23.91
CA ALA A 64 24.10 -2.49 23.88
C ALA A 64 22.83 -1.67 24.16
N GLU A 65 22.85 -0.87 25.22
CA GLU A 65 21.68 -0.15 25.73
C GLU A 65 21.08 0.83 24.70
N TRP A 66 21.92 1.51 23.92
CA TRP A 66 21.45 2.43 22.86
C TRP A 66 20.69 1.71 21.74
N ALA A 67 21.02 0.44 21.47
CA ALA A 67 20.38 -0.36 20.43
C ALA A 67 19.08 -0.99 20.93
N LEU A 68 19.08 -1.46 22.19
CA LEU A 68 17.87 -1.97 22.86
C LEU A 68 16.79 -0.90 23.00
N ASN A 69 17.19 0.37 23.20
CA ASN A 69 16.26 1.50 23.30
C ASN A 69 16.00 2.20 21.95
N ASN A 70 16.52 1.67 20.84
CA ASN A 70 16.29 2.27 19.53
C ASN A 70 14.84 2.03 19.08
N GLN A 71 14.15 3.09 18.66
CA GLN A 71 12.75 3.01 18.21
C GLN A 71 12.51 2.00 17.06
N THR A 72 13.46 1.83 16.15
CA THR A 72 13.36 0.83 15.08
C THR A 72 13.37 -0.59 15.65
N TYR A 73 14.18 -0.84 16.68
CA TYR A 73 14.22 -2.13 17.37
C TYR A 73 12.96 -2.38 18.20
N LEU A 74 12.44 -1.36 18.88
CA LEU A 74 11.29 -1.49 19.76
C LEU A 74 9.96 -1.66 19.02
N TYR A 75 9.77 -0.91 17.93
CA TYR A 75 8.46 -0.78 17.28
C TYR A 75 8.40 -1.40 15.87
N MET A 76 9.54 -1.63 15.22
CA MET A 76 9.58 -2.01 13.79
C MET A 76 10.34 -3.33 13.54
N ASN A 77 10.58 -4.13 14.59
CA ASN A 77 11.35 -5.38 14.48
C ASN A 77 10.50 -6.60 14.03
N GLY A 78 9.23 -6.39 13.68
CA GLY A 78 8.36 -7.44 13.16
C GLY A 78 8.71 -7.84 11.72
N TRP A 79 8.54 -9.13 11.40
CA TRP A 79 8.90 -9.68 10.10
C TRP A 79 8.12 -9.01 8.97
N PHE A 80 6.88 -8.59 9.25
CA PHE A 80 5.98 -8.01 8.27
C PHE A 80 6.45 -6.63 7.79
N HIS A 81 7.00 -5.80 8.69
CA HIS A 81 7.57 -4.50 8.34
C HIS A 81 8.71 -4.65 7.32
N TYR A 82 9.63 -5.59 7.56
CA TYR A 82 10.72 -5.89 6.63
C TYR A 82 10.22 -6.52 5.33
N ALA A 83 9.29 -7.49 5.41
CA ALA A 83 8.71 -8.12 4.23
C ALA A 83 8.07 -7.08 3.29
N LYS A 84 7.32 -6.12 3.84
CA LYS A 84 6.73 -5.03 3.05
C LYS A 84 7.77 -4.10 2.44
N LEU A 85 8.79 -3.69 3.19
CA LEU A 85 9.87 -2.84 2.66
C LEU A 85 10.55 -3.54 1.48
N TYR A 86 11.02 -4.77 1.67
CA TYR A 86 11.82 -5.45 0.65
C TYR A 86 10.98 -5.94 -0.53
N ALA A 87 9.70 -6.30 -0.33
CA ALA A 87 8.80 -6.59 -1.45
C ALA A 87 8.52 -5.35 -2.31
N SER A 88 8.29 -4.19 -1.69
CA SER A 88 8.09 -2.94 -2.43
C SER A 88 9.37 -2.47 -3.13
N LEU A 89 10.54 -2.66 -2.49
CA LEU A 89 11.85 -2.40 -3.09
C LEU A 89 12.11 -3.30 -4.31
N ALA A 90 11.84 -4.60 -4.20
CA ALA A 90 11.96 -5.54 -5.32
C ALA A 90 11.06 -5.12 -6.49
N GLY A 91 9.84 -4.66 -6.19
CA GLY A 91 8.95 -4.04 -7.17
C GLY A 91 9.59 -2.84 -7.86
N CYS A 92 10.12 -1.87 -7.09
CA CYS A 92 10.79 -0.68 -7.62
C CYS A 92 11.97 -1.03 -8.53
N ILE A 93 12.84 -1.95 -8.09
CA ILE A 93 13.99 -2.42 -8.86
C ILE A 93 13.53 -3.10 -10.15
N GLY A 94 12.58 -4.03 -10.07
CA GLY A 94 12.06 -4.71 -11.25
C GLY A 94 11.41 -3.77 -12.26
N PHE A 95 10.70 -2.74 -11.79
CA PHE A 95 10.12 -1.72 -12.67
C PHE A 95 11.19 -0.85 -13.32
N MET A 96 12.27 -0.52 -12.60
CA MET A 96 13.43 0.14 -13.21
C MET A 96 14.10 -0.76 -14.26
N MET A 97 14.19 -2.06 -14.03
CA MET A 97 14.73 -3.00 -15.01
C MET A 97 13.89 -3.06 -16.28
N ILE A 98 12.56 -3.05 -16.18
CA ILE A 98 11.65 -2.97 -17.34
C ILE A 98 11.80 -1.63 -18.04
N LYS A 99 11.64 -0.53 -17.29
CA LYS A 99 11.71 0.85 -17.78
C LYS A 99 12.99 1.14 -18.56
N TYR A 100 14.15 0.80 -17.99
CA TYR A 100 15.45 1.05 -18.61
C TYR A 100 15.94 -0.11 -19.47
N GLU A 101 15.14 -1.16 -19.66
CA GLU A 101 15.51 -2.37 -20.40
C GLU A 101 16.85 -2.96 -19.89
N TRP A 102 17.05 -3.07 -18.57
CA TRP A 102 18.28 -3.64 -17.99
C TRP A 102 18.15 -5.15 -17.76
N GLY A 103 19.15 -5.92 -18.19
CA GLY A 103 19.25 -7.35 -17.91
C GLY A 103 17.98 -8.13 -18.31
N ILE A 104 17.34 -8.78 -17.32
CA ILE A 104 16.10 -9.55 -17.50
C ILE A 104 14.90 -8.68 -17.89
N GLY A 105 14.97 -7.36 -17.67
CA GLY A 105 13.93 -6.39 -18.07
C GLY A 105 13.63 -6.36 -19.58
N LYS A 106 14.58 -6.80 -20.41
CA LYS A 106 14.38 -6.94 -21.87
C LYS A 106 13.55 -8.16 -22.26
N LYS A 107 13.42 -9.14 -21.37
CA LYS A 107 12.84 -10.44 -21.71
C LYS A 107 11.32 -10.37 -21.63
N HIS A 108 10.64 -10.92 -22.64
CA HIS A 108 9.18 -10.91 -22.73
C HIS A 108 8.51 -11.51 -21.48
N TRP A 109 9.04 -12.62 -20.94
CA TRP A 109 8.50 -13.27 -19.75
C TRP A 109 8.51 -12.38 -18.49
N PHE A 110 9.43 -11.40 -18.41
CA PHE A 110 9.53 -10.50 -17.26
C PHE A 110 8.45 -9.40 -17.29
N LYS A 111 7.71 -9.23 -18.39
CA LYS A 111 6.59 -8.28 -18.45
C LYS A 111 5.43 -8.65 -17.50
N ALA A 112 5.32 -9.91 -17.08
CA ALA A 112 4.35 -10.33 -16.06
C ALA A 112 4.82 -10.06 -14.62
N PHE A 113 6.07 -9.64 -14.42
CA PHE A 113 6.59 -9.33 -13.07
C PHE A 113 5.76 -8.29 -12.31
N PRO A 114 5.32 -7.16 -12.92
CA PRO A 114 4.45 -6.19 -12.26
C PRO A 114 3.12 -6.78 -11.79
N PHE A 115 2.51 -7.66 -12.57
CA PHE A 115 1.33 -8.39 -12.12
C PHE A 115 1.66 -9.28 -10.91
N ALA A 116 2.71 -10.10 -11.02
CA ALA A 116 3.05 -11.08 -9.98
C ALA A 116 3.37 -10.43 -8.64
N ILE A 117 4.18 -9.35 -8.62
CA ILE A 117 4.55 -8.67 -7.37
C ILE A 117 3.33 -8.01 -6.70
N VAL A 118 2.40 -7.47 -7.49
CA VAL A 118 1.15 -6.89 -6.99
C VAL A 118 0.23 -7.97 -6.44
N ALA A 119 0.07 -9.08 -7.16
CA ALA A 119 -0.74 -10.21 -6.71
C ALA A 119 -0.22 -10.77 -5.38
N ILE A 120 1.11 -10.97 -5.25
CA ILE A 120 1.72 -11.40 -3.99
C ILE A 120 1.47 -10.38 -2.87
N ASN A 121 1.61 -9.09 -3.15
CA ASN A 121 1.35 -8.04 -2.16
C ASN A 121 -0.12 -8.04 -1.69
N ILE A 122 -1.05 -8.29 -2.60
CA ILE A 122 -2.48 -8.45 -2.28
C ILE A 122 -2.70 -9.72 -1.45
N LEU A 123 -2.10 -10.85 -1.82
CA LEU A 123 -2.26 -12.12 -1.09
C LEU A 123 -1.75 -12.04 0.35
N ILE A 124 -0.65 -11.31 0.60
CA ILE A 124 -0.15 -11.07 1.97
C ILE A 124 -1.19 -10.29 2.80
N ALA A 125 -1.82 -9.27 2.20
CA ALA A 125 -2.88 -8.51 2.87
C ALA A 125 -4.13 -9.38 3.11
N VAL A 126 -4.52 -10.21 2.14
CA VAL A 126 -5.64 -11.15 2.27
C VAL A 126 -5.39 -12.16 3.38
N ALA A 127 -4.17 -12.68 3.50
CA ALA A 127 -3.80 -13.58 4.59
C ALA A 127 -3.93 -12.90 5.96
N SER A 128 -3.48 -11.64 6.08
CA SER A 128 -3.59 -10.84 7.30
C SER A 128 -5.05 -10.51 7.68
N ASP A 129 -5.93 -10.30 6.70
CA ASP A 129 -7.37 -10.17 6.95
C ASP A 129 -7.94 -11.48 7.51
N PHE A 130 -7.68 -12.62 6.86
CA PHE A 130 -8.21 -13.91 7.35
C PHE A 130 -7.62 -14.31 8.70
N GLU A 131 -6.33 -14.07 8.94
CA GLU A 131 -5.70 -14.25 10.25
C GLU A 131 -6.41 -13.42 11.32
N SER A 132 -6.70 -12.15 11.03
CA SER A 132 -7.42 -11.28 11.95
C SER A 132 -8.85 -11.75 12.21
N ALA A 133 -9.53 -12.28 11.20
CA ALA A 133 -10.85 -12.87 11.35
C ALA A 133 -10.81 -14.11 12.27
N ILE A 134 -9.81 -14.98 12.11
CA ILE A 134 -9.68 -16.23 12.87
C ILE A 134 -9.31 -15.95 14.33
N ASN A 135 -8.34 -15.06 14.56
CA ASN A 135 -7.78 -14.84 15.90
C ASN A 135 -8.61 -13.86 16.75
N GLY A 136 -9.36 -12.95 16.12
CA GLY A 136 -10.10 -11.88 16.81
C GLY A 136 -11.60 -11.89 16.55
N TRP A 137 -12.23 -13.01 16.22
CA TRP A 137 -13.66 -13.00 15.83
C TRP A 137 -14.56 -12.39 16.92
N GLY A 138 -15.07 -11.18 16.69
CA GLY A 138 -15.89 -10.45 17.67
C GLY A 138 -15.12 -10.02 18.93
N SER A 139 -13.79 -9.98 18.86
CA SER A 139 -12.92 -9.61 19.99
C SER A 139 -11.60 -9.01 19.52
N TRP A 140 -10.87 -8.39 20.44
CA TRP A 140 -9.52 -7.92 20.18
C TRP A 140 -8.51 -9.07 20.25
N TRP A 141 -7.55 -9.04 19.34
CA TRP A 141 -6.34 -9.86 19.43
C TRP A 141 -5.12 -8.98 19.20
N LEU A 142 -3.99 -9.35 19.83
CA LEU A 142 -2.73 -8.65 19.64
C LEU A 142 -1.97 -9.32 18.52
N SER A 143 -1.70 -8.59 17.44
CA SER A 143 -0.92 -9.12 16.32
C SER A 143 0.54 -9.36 16.72
N SER A 144 1.24 -10.19 15.94
CA SER A 144 2.69 -10.40 16.09
C SER A 144 3.51 -9.11 15.94
N GLU A 145 2.91 -8.07 15.36
CA GLU A 145 3.49 -6.74 15.17
C GLU A 145 3.11 -5.77 16.31
N GLY A 146 2.47 -6.24 17.39
CA GLY A 146 2.13 -5.44 18.55
C GLY A 146 0.93 -4.51 18.36
N VAL A 147 0.08 -4.76 17.35
CA VAL A 147 -1.10 -3.94 17.04
C VAL A 147 -2.38 -4.65 17.48
N TRP A 148 -3.26 -3.93 18.19
CA TRP A 148 -4.58 -4.44 18.56
C TRP A 148 -5.53 -4.41 17.37
N LEU A 149 -6.01 -5.59 16.98
CA LEU A 149 -6.88 -5.78 15.83
C LEU A 149 -8.21 -6.40 16.27
N TYR A 150 -9.32 -5.85 15.80
CA TYR A 150 -10.66 -6.36 16.05
C TYR A 150 -11.10 -7.21 14.87
N GLY A 151 -11.31 -8.51 15.07
CA GLY A 151 -11.65 -9.44 13.99
C GLY A 151 -13.15 -9.57 13.76
N GLY A 152 -13.54 -9.86 12.52
CA GLY A 152 -14.94 -10.16 12.21
C GLY A 152 -15.26 -10.28 10.73
N TRP A 153 -16.54 -10.16 10.40
CA TRP A 153 -17.03 -10.27 9.01
C TRP A 153 -16.41 -9.25 8.06
N HIS A 154 -16.04 -8.06 8.55
CA HIS A 154 -15.32 -7.05 7.78
C HIS A 154 -14.01 -7.58 7.19
N ASN A 155 -13.24 -8.36 7.97
CA ASN A 155 -12.02 -8.98 7.46
C ASN A 155 -12.31 -10.02 6.38
N VAL A 156 -13.33 -10.87 6.57
CA VAL A 156 -13.70 -11.89 5.57
C VAL A 156 -14.15 -11.24 4.26
N MET A 157 -15.00 -10.20 4.34
CA MET A 157 -15.43 -9.43 3.17
C MET A 157 -14.24 -8.82 2.44
N ASN A 158 -13.30 -8.22 3.17
CA ASN A 158 -12.14 -7.57 2.57
C ASN A 158 -11.12 -8.57 2.01
N GLY A 159 -10.93 -9.72 2.65
CA GLY A 159 -10.10 -10.82 2.14
C GLY A 159 -10.64 -11.38 0.82
N ILE A 160 -11.95 -11.60 0.73
CA ILE A 160 -12.62 -12.00 -0.54
C ILE A 160 -12.47 -10.90 -1.59
N ALA A 161 -12.67 -9.63 -1.20
CA ALA A 161 -12.50 -8.49 -2.11
C ALA A 161 -11.07 -8.43 -2.67
N GLY A 162 -10.04 -8.77 -1.89
CA GLY A 162 -8.65 -8.82 -2.35
C GLY A 162 -8.39 -9.92 -3.38
N ILE A 163 -8.99 -11.11 -3.19
CA ILE A 163 -8.93 -12.17 -4.20
C ILE A 163 -9.58 -11.71 -5.51
N LEU A 164 -10.76 -11.09 -5.44
CA LEU A 164 -11.43 -10.51 -6.61
C LEU A 164 -10.60 -9.38 -7.24
N ASN A 165 -9.90 -8.60 -6.43
CA ASN A 165 -9.04 -7.52 -6.90
C ASN A 165 -7.91 -8.03 -7.80
N ILE A 166 -7.30 -9.17 -7.47
CA ILE A 166 -6.27 -9.80 -8.31
C ILE A 166 -6.83 -10.12 -9.70
N PHE A 167 -8.07 -10.63 -9.77
CA PHE A 167 -8.75 -10.91 -11.04
C PHE A 167 -9.20 -9.66 -11.79
N CYS A 168 -9.23 -8.49 -11.14
CA CYS A 168 -9.52 -7.22 -11.81
C CYS A 168 -8.31 -6.65 -12.56
N MET A 169 -7.09 -7.18 -12.38
CA MET A 169 -5.94 -6.78 -13.17
C MET A 169 -6.01 -7.36 -14.58
N THR A 170 -5.93 -6.50 -15.60
CA THR A 170 -6.01 -6.90 -17.00
C THR A 170 -4.74 -6.56 -17.78
N GLY A 171 -4.54 -7.20 -18.94
CA GLY A 171 -3.40 -6.96 -19.82
C GLY A 171 -2.04 -7.26 -19.18
N TRP A 172 -1.85 -8.42 -18.56
CA TRP A 172 -0.64 -8.75 -17.76
C TRP A 172 0.69 -8.66 -18.53
N TRP A 173 0.61 -8.78 -19.85
CA TRP A 173 1.77 -8.72 -20.75
C TRP A 173 1.93 -7.37 -21.45
N ALA A 174 0.97 -6.47 -21.27
CA ALA A 174 0.90 -5.15 -21.90
C ALA A 174 1.60 -4.07 -21.04
N VAL A 175 2.84 -4.37 -20.68
CA VAL A 175 3.73 -3.45 -19.97
C VAL A 175 4.79 -2.94 -20.95
N TYR A 176 4.94 -1.62 -21.00
CA TYR A 176 5.76 -0.91 -21.96
C TYR A 176 6.65 0.13 -21.26
N SER A 177 7.76 0.49 -21.91
CA SER A 177 8.55 1.66 -21.50
C SER A 177 7.98 2.93 -22.13
N SER A 178 8.12 4.06 -21.44
CA SER A 178 7.72 5.35 -21.97
C SER A 178 8.66 5.86 -23.07
N LYS A 179 8.13 6.66 -24.00
CA LYS A 179 8.90 7.30 -25.09
C LYS A 179 10.01 8.22 -24.58
N ASP A 180 9.79 8.86 -23.43
CA ASP A 180 10.76 9.72 -22.76
C ASP A 180 11.73 8.98 -21.83
N GLY A 181 11.62 7.65 -21.73
CA GLY A 181 12.47 6.78 -20.89
C GLY A 181 12.29 6.99 -19.37
N LYS A 182 11.25 7.70 -18.92
CA LYS A 182 11.00 8.03 -17.51
C LYS A 182 10.06 7.07 -16.78
N ASP A 183 9.26 6.27 -17.48
CA ASP A 183 8.20 5.49 -16.86
C ASP A 183 8.11 4.06 -17.41
N MET A 184 7.69 3.16 -16.52
CA MET A 184 7.05 1.91 -16.92
C MET A 184 5.54 2.18 -17.01
N ILE A 185 4.95 1.90 -18.16
CA ILE A 185 3.55 2.18 -18.47
C ILE A 185 2.81 0.86 -18.63
N TRP A 186 1.70 0.72 -17.90
CA TRP A 186 0.73 -0.35 -18.05
C TRP A 186 -0.63 0.30 -18.41
N PRO A 187 -0.94 0.44 -19.72
CA PRO A 187 -2.09 1.22 -20.18
C PRO A 187 -3.44 0.66 -19.75
N ASP A 188 -3.55 -0.68 -19.67
CA ASP A 188 -4.80 -1.36 -19.33
C ASP A 188 -5.16 -1.26 -17.83
N MET A 189 -4.22 -0.83 -16.99
CA MET A 189 -4.51 -0.38 -15.61
C MET A 189 -5.14 1.01 -15.61
N ILE A 190 -6.36 1.08 -16.14
CA ILE A 190 -7.13 2.32 -16.17
C ILE A 190 -7.69 2.68 -14.78
N TRP A 191 -8.31 3.85 -14.68
CA TRP A 191 -8.94 4.36 -13.46
C TRP A 191 -9.89 3.36 -12.76
N VAL A 192 -10.53 2.45 -13.51
CA VAL A 192 -11.40 1.40 -12.94
C VAL A 192 -10.63 0.53 -11.96
N TYR A 193 -9.46 0.01 -12.37
CA TYR A 193 -8.64 -0.81 -11.48
C TYR A 193 -8.08 0.01 -10.32
N ILE A 194 -7.61 1.24 -10.61
CA ILE A 194 -7.04 2.14 -9.59
C ILE A 194 -8.03 2.37 -8.44
N ILE A 195 -9.27 2.74 -8.75
CA ILE A 195 -10.29 3.01 -7.73
C ILE A 195 -10.63 1.75 -6.94
N VAL A 196 -10.82 0.62 -7.63
CA VAL A 196 -11.22 -0.64 -7.00
C VAL A 196 -10.11 -1.18 -6.10
N TYR A 197 -8.86 -1.00 -6.50
CA TYR A 197 -7.68 -1.25 -5.69
C TYR A 197 -7.62 -0.33 -4.47
N ASP A 198 -7.77 0.98 -4.66
CA ASP A 198 -7.64 1.95 -3.57
C ASP A 198 -8.71 1.74 -2.49
N ILE A 199 -9.95 1.46 -2.88
CA ILE A 199 -11.03 1.18 -1.93
C ILE A 199 -10.72 -0.10 -1.13
N TRP A 200 -10.27 -1.16 -1.80
CA TRP A 200 -9.88 -2.39 -1.13
C TRP A 200 -8.67 -2.21 -0.21
N ASN A 201 -7.63 -1.51 -0.67
CA ASN A 201 -6.43 -1.30 0.12
C ASN A 201 -6.71 -0.39 1.31
N PHE A 202 -7.58 0.61 1.15
CA PHE A 202 -8.05 1.43 2.25
C PHE A 202 -8.75 0.58 3.31
N ALA A 203 -9.71 -0.26 2.92
CA ALA A 203 -10.39 -1.18 3.84
C ALA A 203 -9.41 -2.13 4.55
N TYR A 204 -8.41 -2.65 3.83
CA TYR A 204 -7.34 -3.45 4.43
C TYR A 204 -6.54 -2.67 5.47
N THR A 205 -6.06 -1.48 5.14
CA THR A 205 -5.30 -0.66 6.10
C THR A 205 -6.15 -0.26 7.30
N TYR A 206 -7.44 -0.01 7.09
CA TYR A 206 -8.38 0.30 8.14
C TYR A 206 -8.57 -0.87 9.10
N ASN A 207 -8.74 -2.09 8.57
CA ASN A 207 -8.99 -3.29 9.36
C ASN A 207 -7.73 -3.84 10.05
N CYS A 208 -6.60 -3.86 9.34
CA CYS A 208 -5.39 -4.59 9.75
C CYS A 208 -4.20 -3.68 10.10
N LEU A 209 -4.28 -2.37 9.83
CA LEU A 209 -3.24 -1.37 10.17
C LEU A 209 -3.87 -0.08 10.74
N PRO A 210 -4.76 -0.19 11.73
CA PRO A 210 -5.64 0.91 12.14
C PRO A 210 -4.89 2.12 12.70
N THR A 211 -3.79 1.91 13.42
CA THR A 211 -2.90 2.96 13.94
C THR A 211 -2.20 3.76 12.84
N HIS A 212 -2.03 3.16 11.65
CA HIS A 212 -1.33 3.77 10.52
C HIS A 212 -2.29 4.19 9.39
N SER A 213 -3.56 3.79 9.47
CA SER A 213 -4.55 3.91 8.39
C SER A 213 -4.78 5.36 7.93
N TRP A 214 -4.53 6.36 8.78
CA TRP A 214 -4.60 7.77 8.38
C TRP A 214 -3.54 8.15 7.35
N PHE A 215 -2.32 7.65 7.48
CA PHE A 215 -1.25 7.94 6.53
C PHE A 215 -1.16 6.85 5.45
N CYS A 216 -1.10 5.58 5.85
CA CYS A 216 -1.04 4.44 4.93
C CYS A 216 -2.31 4.27 4.08
N GLY A 217 -3.49 4.50 4.66
CA GLY A 217 -4.77 4.32 3.97
C GLY A 217 -5.20 5.55 3.18
N VAL A 218 -4.81 6.76 3.58
CA VAL A 218 -5.21 8.00 2.88
C VAL A 218 -4.06 8.56 2.06
N ALA A 219 -3.03 9.11 2.70
CA ALA A 219 -1.95 9.81 1.98
C ALA A 219 -1.19 8.91 1.01
N LEU A 220 -0.85 7.68 1.43
CA LEU A 220 -0.06 6.74 0.62
C LEU A 220 -0.83 6.19 -0.58
N LEU A 221 -2.15 6.02 -0.49
CA LEU A 221 -2.99 5.59 -1.61
C LEU A 221 -3.30 6.75 -2.55
N LEU A 222 -3.56 7.94 -2.01
CA LEU A 222 -3.84 9.12 -2.83
C LEU A 222 -2.62 9.60 -3.62
N ALA A 223 -1.40 9.49 -3.07
CA ALA A 223 -0.19 9.94 -3.77
C ALA A 223 -0.01 9.34 -5.17
N PRO A 224 0.02 8.00 -5.36
CA PRO A 224 0.14 7.40 -6.68
C PRO A 224 -1.09 7.58 -7.56
N THR A 225 -2.29 7.66 -6.96
CA THR A 225 -3.55 7.82 -7.67
C THR A 225 -3.70 9.23 -8.26
N ILE A 226 -3.40 10.27 -7.48
CA ILE A 226 -3.35 11.66 -7.97
C ILE A 226 -2.34 11.77 -9.11
N ALA A 227 -1.14 11.20 -8.93
CA ALA A 227 -0.11 11.22 -9.96
C ALA A 227 -0.57 10.52 -11.24
N ALA A 228 -1.20 9.34 -11.13
CA ALA A 228 -1.68 8.57 -12.27
C ALA A 228 -2.81 9.26 -13.03
N LEU A 229 -3.78 9.84 -12.32
CA LEU A 229 -4.95 10.47 -12.91
C LEU A 229 -4.61 11.83 -13.54
N LEU A 230 -3.73 12.63 -12.93
CA LEU A 230 -3.47 14.00 -13.36
C LEU A 230 -2.36 14.14 -14.39
N TRP A 231 -1.21 13.47 -14.25
CA TRP A 231 -0.07 13.68 -15.17
C TRP A 231 0.63 12.39 -15.65
N ASN A 232 0.64 11.31 -14.89
CA ASN A 232 1.35 10.06 -15.20
C ASN A 232 0.41 8.90 -15.60
N LYS A 233 -0.40 9.09 -16.64
CA LYS A 233 -1.39 8.10 -17.11
C LYS A 233 -0.73 6.77 -17.50
N GLY A 234 -1.19 5.68 -16.89
CA GLY A 234 -0.62 4.33 -17.05
C GLY A 234 0.63 4.05 -16.20
N GLY A 235 1.16 5.03 -15.47
CA GLY A 235 2.30 4.86 -14.55
C GLY A 235 1.90 4.58 -13.10
N TRP A 236 0.61 4.29 -12.84
CA TRP A 236 0.09 4.13 -11.48
C TRP A 236 0.87 3.10 -10.67
N ILE A 237 1.14 1.93 -11.24
CA ILE A 237 1.78 0.86 -10.47
C ILE A 237 3.22 1.19 -10.06
N MET A 238 3.94 1.89 -10.95
CA MET A 238 5.29 2.38 -10.64
C MET A 238 5.24 3.45 -9.55
N ASN A 239 4.32 4.42 -9.67
CA ASN A 239 4.12 5.44 -8.64
C ASN A 239 3.80 4.77 -7.30
N ARG A 240 2.92 3.76 -7.28
CA ARG A 240 2.51 3.06 -6.06
C ARG A 240 3.66 2.32 -5.41
N ALA A 241 4.44 1.56 -6.16
CA ALA A 241 5.58 0.85 -5.59
C ALA A 241 6.61 1.83 -5.00
N ASN A 242 6.89 2.93 -5.72
CA ASN A 242 7.80 3.96 -5.27
C ASN A 242 7.31 4.63 -3.98
N THR A 243 6.06 5.10 -3.93
CA THR A 243 5.50 5.76 -2.74
C THR A 243 5.43 4.82 -1.55
N LEU A 244 5.06 3.55 -1.78
CA LEU A 244 5.05 2.52 -0.75
C LEU A 244 6.45 2.24 -0.21
N CYS A 245 7.45 2.06 -1.07
CA CYS A 245 8.82 1.81 -0.65
C CYS A 245 9.40 2.99 0.14
N ILE A 246 9.23 4.22 -0.37
CA ILE A 246 9.63 5.45 0.33
C ILE A 246 8.97 5.53 1.71
N TRP A 247 7.67 5.26 1.80
CA TRP A 247 6.95 5.30 3.06
C TRP A 247 7.41 4.21 4.04
N CYS A 248 7.58 2.97 3.58
CA CYS A 248 8.09 1.88 4.42
C CYS A 248 9.48 2.22 4.98
N MET A 249 10.39 2.75 4.15
CA MET A 249 11.71 3.21 4.61
C MET A 249 11.58 4.29 5.69
N PHE A 250 10.72 5.29 5.47
CA PHE A 250 10.49 6.36 6.43
C PHE A 250 9.89 5.83 7.74
N ALA A 251 8.82 5.04 7.67
CA ALA A 251 8.11 4.50 8.82
C ALA A 251 8.98 3.58 9.68
N GLN A 252 9.92 2.83 9.09
CA GLN A 252 10.83 1.97 9.86
C GLN A 252 11.90 2.77 10.65
N VAL A 253 12.34 3.91 10.10
CA VAL A 253 13.32 4.77 10.78
C VAL A 253 12.66 5.70 11.80
N PHE A 254 11.44 6.15 11.50
CA PHE A 254 10.66 7.08 12.33
C PHE A 254 9.25 6.55 12.65
N PRO A 255 9.12 5.39 13.33
CA PRO A 255 7.82 4.76 13.60
C PRO A 255 6.90 5.64 14.43
N LEU A 256 7.46 6.36 15.40
CA LEU A 256 6.73 7.24 16.31
C LEU A 256 6.00 8.39 15.61
N PHE A 257 6.32 8.68 14.34
CA PHE A 257 5.63 9.69 13.53
C PHE A 257 4.12 9.43 13.42
N GLN A 258 3.72 8.16 13.40
CA GLN A 258 2.35 7.72 13.17
C GLN A 258 1.84 6.72 14.20
N GLU A 259 2.62 6.41 15.24
CA GLU A 259 2.18 5.51 16.30
C GLU A 259 1.38 6.22 17.39
N THR A 260 0.34 5.52 17.84
CA THR A 260 -0.34 5.77 19.10
C THR A 260 -0.08 4.57 19.98
N PHE A 261 0.46 4.81 21.18
CA PHE A 261 0.83 3.76 22.11
C PHE A 261 -0.41 3.10 22.73
N ALA A 262 -0.20 1.94 23.37
CA ALA A 262 -1.28 1.20 24.03
C ALA A 262 -1.96 1.97 25.17
N ASP A 263 -1.27 2.93 25.79
CA ASP A 263 -1.82 3.85 26.79
C ASP A 263 -2.59 5.03 26.18
N GLY A 264 -2.76 5.05 24.85
CA GLY A 264 -3.43 6.11 24.11
C GLY A 264 -2.57 7.37 23.91
N SER A 265 -1.35 7.42 24.45
CA SER A 265 -0.45 8.53 24.23
C SER A 265 0.16 8.48 22.81
N SER A 266 0.61 9.62 22.31
CA SER A 266 1.33 9.70 21.04
C SER A 266 2.45 10.70 21.15
N ARG A 267 3.56 10.44 20.46
CA ARG A 267 4.71 11.36 20.46
C ARG A 267 4.39 12.67 19.73
N PHE A 268 3.54 12.61 18.71
CA PHE A 268 3.17 13.76 17.91
C PHE A 268 1.66 13.95 17.88
N ALA A 269 1.21 15.20 17.99
CA ALA A 269 -0.20 15.56 18.03
C ALA A 269 -1.00 15.22 16.75
N TRP A 270 -0.31 14.85 15.66
CA TRP A 270 -0.92 14.44 14.40
C TRP A 270 -1.09 12.93 14.26
N ALA A 271 -0.57 12.12 15.19
CA ALA A 271 -0.89 10.71 15.24
C ALA A 271 -2.42 10.54 15.34
N THR A 272 -2.96 9.70 14.46
CA THR A 272 -4.40 9.62 14.23
C THR A 272 -4.81 8.18 14.26
N ILE A 273 -5.82 7.88 15.06
CA ILE A 273 -6.43 6.56 15.12
C ILE A 273 -7.79 6.54 14.42
N SER A 274 -8.14 5.38 13.89
CA SER A 274 -9.44 5.13 13.26
C SER A 274 -10.57 5.08 14.28
N THR A 275 -11.82 5.26 13.83
CA THR A 275 -12.98 5.23 14.73
C THR A 275 -13.35 3.84 15.20
N GLN A 276 -12.62 2.79 14.78
CA GLN A 276 -12.81 1.45 15.35
C GLN A 276 -12.51 1.39 16.85
N TYR A 277 -11.76 2.37 17.34
CA TYR A 277 -11.58 2.66 18.74
C TYR A 277 -12.61 3.72 19.14
N ALA A 278 -13.70 3.28 19.76
CA ALA A 278 -14.93 4.07 19.90
C ALA A 278 -14.72 5.43 20.59
N ASP A 279 -13.91 5.45 21.65
CA ASP A 279 -13.60 6.65 22.43
C ASP A 279 -12.40 7.46 21.91
N GLY A 280 -11.75 7.02 20.84
CA GLY A 280 -10.56 7.69 20.31
C GLY A 280 -9.27 7.41 21.10
N THR A 281 -9.25 6.34 21.90
CA THR A 281 -8.08 5.84 22.65
C THR A 281 -7.95 4.32 22.56
N MET A 282 -6.88 3.74 23.12
CA MET A 282 -6.69 2.28 23.19
C MET A 282 -7.07 1.70 24.57
N ASN A 283 -7.78 2.48 25.39
CA ASN A 283 -7.99 2.15 26.79
C ASN A 283 -8.87 0.91 26.99
N GLY A 284 -8.44 0.03 27.89
CA GLY A 284 -9.19 -1.19 28.27
C GLY A 284 -9.21 -2.29 27.21
N ILE A 285 -8.50 -2.12 26.09
CA ILE A 285 -8.36 -3.14 25.05
C ILE A 285 -7.45 -4.25 25.57
N MET A 286 -7.95 -5.48 25.52
CA MET A 286 -7.20 -6.67 25.90
C MET A 286 -7.64 -7.85 25.04
N ALA A 287 -6.76 -8.84 24.89
CA ALA A 287 -7.05 -10.03 24.12
C ALA A 287 -8.32 -10.73 24.60
N GLY A 288 -9.22 -11.05 23.68
CA GLY A 288 -10.47 -11.77 23.94
C GLY A 288 -11.64 -10.91 24.43
N ASN A 289 -11.46 -9.59 24.66
CA ASN A 289 -12.57 -8.69 24.98
C ASN A 289 -13.03 -7.88 23.75
N ALA A 290 -14.14 -7.16 23.86
CA ALA A 290 -14.64 -6.25 22.81
C ALA A 290 -14.78 -4.80 23.33
N VAL A 291 -14.04 -4.46 24.40
CA VAL A 291 -14.11 -3.13 25.02
C VAL A 291 -13.63 -2.09 24.03
N ASN A 292 -14.34 -0.97 23.93
CA ASN A 292 -13.98 0.15 23.06
C ASN A 292 -13.95 -0.19 21.54
N ALA A 293 -14.56 -1.29 21.12
CA ALA A 293 -14.66 -1.67 19.71
C ALA A 293 -15.89 -1.03 19.04
N ASP A 294 -15.68 -0.35 17.90
CA ASP A 294 -16.73 0.09 16.98
C ASP A 294 -16.47 -0.48 15.57
N PRO A 295 -17.03 -1.66 15.26
CA PRO A 295 -16.83 -2.31 13.96
C PRO A 295 -17.71 -1.73 12.84
N THR A 296 -18.55 -0.73 13.10
CA THR A 296 -19.48 -0.21 12.08
C THR A 296 -18.72 0.33 10.87
N ALA A 297 -17.71 1.17 11.10
CA ALA A 297 -16.89 1.72 10.03
C ALA A 297 -16.15 0.63 9.24
N MET A 298 -15.58 -0.37 9.95
CA MET A 298 -14.87 -1.51 9.36
C MET A 298 -15.77 -2.31 8.41
N THR A 299 -17.01 -2.54 8.86
CA THR A 299 -18.03 -3.27 8.10
C THR A 299 -18.41 -2.50 6.83
N VAL A 300 -18.66 -1.19 6.94
CA VAL A 300 -19.03 -0.35 5.80
C VAL A 300 -17.92 -0.30 4.75
N VAL A 301 -16.67 -0.03 5.15
CA VAL A 301 -15.56 0.08 4.19
C VAL A 301 -15.25 -1.25 3.52
N SER A 302 -15.36 -2.36 4.25
CA SER A 302 -15.13 -3.70 3.72
C SER A 302 -16.25 -4.18 2.79
N ALA A 303 -17.51 -3.84 3.11
CA ALA A 303 -18.64 -4.09 2.22
C ALA A 303 -18.52 -3.28 0.92
N LEU A 304 -18.11 -2.01 1.00
CA LEU A 304 -17.84 -1.18 -0.17
C LEU A 304 -16.70 -1.77 -1.02
N ALA A 305 -15.61 -2.24 -0.40
CA ALA A 305 -14.53 -2.92 -1.09
C ALA A 305 -15.02 -4.17 -1.84
N LEU A 306 -15.83 -5.02 -1.20
CA LEU A 306 -16.37 -6.22 -1.82
C LEU A 306 -17.30 -5.89 -2.99
N ILE A 307 -18.28 -5.00 -2.79
CA ILE A 307 -19.25 -4.61 -3.83
C ILE A 307 -18.54 -4.00 -5.03
N THR A 308 -17.60 -3.09 -4.81
CA THR A 308 -16.86 -2.42 -5.90
C THR A 308 -16.00 -3.39 -6.69
N ASN A 309 -15.33 -4.35 -6.04
CA ASN A 309 -14.56 -5.39 -6.71
C ASN A 309 -15.46 -6.33 -7.53
N ILE A 310 -16.64 -6.72 -7.01
CA ILE A 310 -17.62 -7.52 -7.76
C ILE A 310 -18.08 -6.77 -9.01
N ILE A 311 -18.50 -5.51 -8.86
CA ILE A 311 -18.97 -4.68 -9.99
C ILE A 311 -17.87 -4.53 -11.05
N ALA A 312 -16.63 -4.27 -10.64
CA ALA A 312 -15.50 -4.11 -11.54
C ALA A 312 -15.19 -5.40 -12.30
N LEU A 313 -15.18 -6.54 -11.62
CA LEU A 313 -14.95 -7.84 -12.26
C LEU A 313 -16.05 -8.16 -13.27
N LEU A 314 -17.33 -7.94 -12.91
CA LEU A 314 -18.46 -8.09 -13.82
C LEU A 314 -18.33 -7.17 -15.04
N TYR A 315 -17.87 -5.93 -14.84
CA TYR A 315 -17.62 -4.98 -15.92
C TYR A 315 -16.50 -5.45 -16.87
N ILE A 316 -15.38 -5.93 -16.32
CA ILE A 316 -14.26 -6.50 -17.07
C ILE A 316 -14.72 -7.71 -17.89
N VAL A 317 -15.45 -8.64 -17.27
CA VAL A 317 -15.97 -9.84 -17.94
C VAL A 317 -16.94 -9.44 -19.06
N ARG A 318 -17.89 -8.54 -18.80
CA ARG A 318 -18.82 -8.03 -19.82
C ARG A 318 -18.08 -7.41 -20.99
N LYS A 319 -17.04 -6.62 -20.74
CA LYS A 319 -16.27 -5.94 -21.78
C LYS A 319 -15.42 -6.91 -22.58
N SER A 320 -14.73 -7.83 -21.89
CA SER A 320 -13.98 -8.94 -22.50
C SER A 320 -14.85 -9.78 -23.45
N MET A 321 -16.09 -10.10 -23.05
CA MET A 321 -17.02 -10.83 -23.92
C MET A 321 -17.42 -10.03 -25.17
N ARG A 322 -17.66 -8.72 -25.03
CA ARG A 322 -18.02 -7.84 -26.15
C ARG A 322 -16.88 -7.62 -27.13
N THR A 323 -15.65 -7.48 -26.63
CA THR A 323 -14.45 -7.28 -27.45
C THR A 323 -13.81 -8.59 -27.88
N LYS A 324 -14.35 -9.75 -27.45
CA LYS A 324 -13.79 -11.09 -27.67
C LYS A 324 -12.29 -11.17 -27.30
N THR A 325 -11.88 -10.41 -26.29
CA THR A 325 -10.48 -10.28 -25.87
C THR A 325 -10.30 -10.95 -24.51
N ASN A 326 -9.32 -11.85 -24.39
CA ASN A 326 -8.98 -12.43 -23.09
C ASN A 326 -8.41 -11.32 -22.18
N PRO A 327 -8.99 -11.05 -21.00
CA PRO A 327 -8.63 -9.89 -20.20
C PRO A 327 -7.25 -9.99 -19.58
N TYR A 328 -6.67 -11.19 -19.48
CA TYR A 328 -5.36 -11.41 -18.88
C TYR A 328 -4.24 -11.43 -19.93
N LYS A 329 -4.56 -11.79 -21.18
CA LYS A 329 -3.60 -11.85 -22.29
C LYS A 329 -3.64 -10.62 -23.20
N GLY A 330 -4.78 -9.94 -23.28
CA GLY A 330 -4.99 -8.78 -24.14
C GLY A 330 -5.47 -7.55 -23.36
N GLU A 331 -5.43 -6.41 -24.02
CA GLU A 331 -5.83 -5.11 -23.47
C GLU A 331 -7.34 -4.89 -23.67
N VAL A 332 -8.09 -4.76 -22.58
CA VAL A 332 -9.56 -4.72 -22.58
C VAL A 332 -10.11 -3.31 -22.78
N PHE A 333 -9.34 -2.30 -22.36
CA PHE A 333 -9.81 -0.93 -22.20
C PHE A 333 -9.31 0.04 -23.27
N THR A 334 -8.97 -0.47 -24.46
CA THR A 334 -8.36 0.26 -25.57
C THR A 334 -9.17 1.47 -26.08
N ASP A 335 -10.48 1.45 -25.87
CA ASP A 335 -11.42 2.51 -26.24
C ASP A 335 -11.40 3.73 -25.30
N PHE A 336 -10.98 3.53 -24.04
CA PHE A 336 -10.99 4.59 -23.03
C PHE A 336 -9.97 5.70 -23.31
N LYS A 337 -10.35 6.95 -23.02
CA LYS A 337 -9.43 8.10 -23.12
C LYS A 337 -8.17 7.89 -22.28
N TYR A 338 -8.31 7.43 -21.04
CA TYR A 338 -7.16 7.19 -20.16
C TYR A 338 -6.17 6.18 -20.76
N TYR A 339 -6.69 5.09 -21.34
CA TYR A 339 -5.86 4.11 -22.04
C TYR A 339 -5.14 4.76 -23.21
N LYS A 340 -5.85 5.50 -24.07
CA LYS A 340 -5.26 6.16 -25.25
C LYS A 340 -4.17 7.15 -24.86
N ASP A 341 -4.39 7.92 -23.80
CA ASP A 341 -3.39 8.86 -23.26
C ASP A 341 -2.15 8.13 -22.72
N ALA A 342 -2.34 6.98 -22.05
CA ALA A 342 -1.25 6.14 -21.56
C ALA A 342 -0.48 5.48 -22.73
N ALA A 343 -1.18 4.89 -23.70
CA ALA A 343 -0.63 4.27 -24.88
C ALA A 343 0.14 5.26 -25.76
N ALA A 344 -0.34 6.51 -25.90
CA ALA A 344 0.35 7.55 -26.65
C ALA A 344 1.75 7.87 -26.08
N ARG A 345 1.94 7.65 -24.78
CA ARG A 345 3.22 7.83 -24.08
C ARG A 345 4.12 6.59 -24.13
N ALA A 346 3.57 5.42 -24.44
CA ALA A 346 4.28 4.15 -24.44
C ALA A 346 5.01 3.89 -25.77
N VAL A 347 6.13 3.16 -25.70
CA VAL A 347 6.78 2.53 -26.84
C VAL A 347 6.15 1.14 -27.02
N ILE A 348 5.04 1.11 -27.75
CA ILE A 348 4.39 -0.14 -28.14
C ILE A 348 5.16 -0.67 -29.36
N LYS A 349 5.83 -1.81 -29.19
CA LYS A 349 6.65 -2.46 -30.23
C LYS A 349 5.81 -3.45 -31.03
#